data_AF-A0A2N0WWR6-F1
#
_entry.id   AF-A0A2N0WWR6-F1
#
_cell.length_a   1.000
_cell.length_b   1.000
_cell.length_c   1.000
_cell.angle_alpha   90.00
_cell.angle_beta   90.00
_cell.angle_gamma   90.00
#
_symmetry.space_group_name_H-M   'P 1'
#
loop_
_entity.id
_entity.type
_entity.pdbx_description
1 polymer ?
#
loop_
_entity_poly.entity_id
_entity_poly.type
_entity_poly.pdbx_seq_one_letter_code
_entity_poly.pdbx_strand_id
1 'polypeptide(L)'
;MIIKTAIQLSIVSVTMLLTACDSFRNDDINSICKDSPELCADIHKIGDCRFKRTTVIRARYYDKIEPSEDNQRKLLNELDEYESCLELTLFMQFTRNKVRKQKRVENYLTAQKLMQEQLLESKGTQDPMLAYYLWTRHQDLKAREVFLSAATKEDVTDTRLLFKLATVNAQSDPQQALTIFYRALKSSQSLEEIPHSSYAIIMTIFYQHKQFEEAYVWALLAEEEDEEDEFPINLELILKKGIVSGDKVIRNEVQLEDKAEYYYKLLKSGKFNEQAPILK
;
A
#
# COMPACT_ATOMS: atom_id res chain seq x y z
N MET A 1 -40.52 24.23 -61.28
CA MET A 1 -41.67 23.30 -61.27
C MET A 1 -41.13 21.92 -60.96
N ILE A 2 -41.70 21.23 -59.94
CA ILE A 2 -41.48 19.82 -59.53
C ILE A 2 -40.20 19.60 -58.70
N ILE A 3 -40.17 19.52 -57.35
CA ILE A 3 -40.91 18.76 -56.31
C ILE A 3 -40.52 17.26 -56.21
N LYS A 4 -39.98 16.89 -55.02
CA LYS A 4 -39.93 15.55 -54.36
C LYS A 4 -38.96 14.53 -54.97
N THR A 5 -38.19 13.70 -54.27
CA THR A 5 -38.29 13.04 -52.94
C THR A 5 -36.94 12.33 -52.69
N ALA A 6 -36.41 12.34 -51.47
CA ALA A 6 -35.70 11.20 -50.85
C ALA A 6 -35.20 11.59 -49.45
N ILE A 7 -36.13 11.76 -48.52
CA ILE A 7 -35.82 11.65 -47.09
C ILE A 7 -36.07 10.19 -46.75
N GLN A 8 -35.01 9.37 -46.75
CA GLN A 8 -35.05 8.03 -46.20
C GLN A 8 -34.13 7.96 -44.98
N LEU A 9 -34.80 7.60 -43.89
CA LEU A 9 -34.32 7.10 -42.61
C LEU A 9 -32.82 6.77 -42.53
N SER A 10 -32.12 7.46 -41.63
CA SER A 10 -31.08 6.82 -40.83
C SER A 10 -31.36 7.13 -39.37
N ILE A 11 -32.07 6.20 -38.76
CA ILE A 11 -32.18 6.02 -37.31
C ILE A 11 -30.77 5.64 -36.84
N VAL A 12 -29.96 6.63 -36.50
CA VAL A 12 -28.67 6.39 -35.84
C VAL A 12 -28.94 6.26 -34.35
N SER A 13 -29.12 5.00 -33.96
CA SER A 13 -28.64 4.37 -32.72
C SER A 13 -28.17 5.34 -31.62
N VAL A 14 -29.12 5.81 -30.81
CA VAL A 14 -28.85 6.40 -29.48
C VAL A 14 -29.36 5.39 -28.45
N THR A 15 -28.65 4.28 -28.30
CA THR A 15 -28.86 3.31 -27.21
C THR A 15 -27.56 2.61 -26.87
N MET A 16 -26.62 3.34 -26.25
CA MET A 16 -25.51 2.71 -25.51
C MET A 16 -24.78 3.71 -24.59
N LEU A 17 -25.51 4.39 -23.70
CA LEU A 17 -24.93 5.22 -22.64
C LEU A 17 -25.54 4.94 -21.25
N LEU A 18 -25.84 3.68 -20.96
CA LEU A 18 -26.31 3.27 -19.62
C LEU A 18 -25.73 1.90 -19.22
N THR A 19 -24.41 1.81 -19.07
CA THR A 19 -23.77 0.83 -18.15
C THR A 19 -22.43 1.40 -17.65
N ALA A 20 -22.50 2.40 -16.78
CA ALA A 20 -21.39 2.79 -15.91
C ALA A 20 -21.95 3.53 -14.70
N CYS A 21 -22.73 2.82 -13.90
CA CYS A 21 -23.17 3.28 -12.58
C CYS A 21 -23.05 2.11 -11.62
N ASP A 22 -21.82 1.64 -11.40
CA ASP A 22 -21.50 0.77 -10.25
C ASP A 22 -20.49 1.51 -9.34
N SER A 23 -20.60 2.84 -9.31
CA SER A 23 -19.84 3.71 -8.43
C SER A 23 -20.42 3.58 -7.01
N PHE A 24 -19.65 2.93 -6.14
CA PHE A 24 -19.87 2.76 -4.70
C PHE A 24 -20.88 1.67 -4.30
N ARG A 25 -20.57 0.41 -4.61
CA ARG A 25 -21.13 -0.74 -3.88
C ARG A 25 -20.60 -0.74 -2.44
N ASN A 26 -21.15 0.10 -1.58
CA ASN A 26 -21.08 -0.14 -0.13
C ASN A 26 -22.16 -1.15 0.20
N ASP A 27 -21.93 -2.41 -0.18
CA ASP A 27 -22.91 -3.47 0.04
C ASP A 27 -23.15 -3.58 1.56
N ASP A 28 -24.40 -3.30 1.96
CA ASP A 28 -24.80 -3.35 3.36
C ASP A 28 -24.60 -4.77 3.88
N ILE A 29 -24.02 -4.88 5.08
CA ILE A 29 -23.68 -6.18 5.65
C ILE A 29 -24.91 -7.07 5.82
N ASN A 30 -26.09 -6.48 6.08
CA ASN A 30 -27.30 -7.26 6.23
C ASN A 30 -27.77 -7.83 4.89
N SER A 31 -27.59 -7.07 3.79
CA SER A 31 -27.86 -7.56 2.43
C SER A 31 -26.93 -8.71 2.07
N ILE A 32 -25.60 -8.55 2.29
CA ILE A 32 -24.62 -9.62 2.05
C ILE A 32 -25.00 -10.89 2.83
N CYS A 33 -25.27 -10.77 4.13
CA CYS A 33 -25.62 -11.93 4.95
C CYS A 33 -27.00 -12.53 4.62
N LYS A 34 -27.90 -11.77 3.99
CA LYS A 34 -29.19 -12.27 3.53
C LYS A 34 -29.02 -13.09 2.24
N ASP A 35 -28.20 -12.60 1.32
CA ASP A 35 -28.02 -13.19 -0.01
C ASP A 35 -26.95 -14.30 -0.01
N SER A 36 -26.00 -14.27 0.93
CA SER A 36 -24.95 -15.28 1.12
C SER A 36 -24.74 -15.55 2.62
N PRO A 37 -25.71 -16.21 3.29
CA PRO A 37 -25.67 -16.44 4.75
C PRO A 37 -24.45 -17.23 5.21
N GLU A 38 -23.88 -18.08 4.36
CA GLU A 38 -22.66 -18.84 4.62
C GLU A 38 -21.43 -17.96 4.88
N LEU A 39 -21.39 -16.74 4.32
CA LEU A 39 -20.28 -15.79 4.56
C LEU A 39 -20.31 -15.18 5.96
N CYS A 40 -21.43 -15.30 6.67
CA CYS A 40 -21.68 -14.66 7.95
C CYS A 40 -21.90 -15.65 9.10
N ALA A 41 -22.35 -16.87 8.80
CA ALA A 41 -22.79 -17.85 9.78
C ALA A 41 -21.64 -18.46 10.58
N ASP A 42 -20.48 -18.63 9.96
CA ASP A 42 -19.26 -19.21 10.52
C ASP A 42 -18.43 -18.23 11.38
N ILE A 43 -18.71 -16.92 11.28
CA ILE A 43 -18.10 -15.88 12.10
C ILE A 43 -19.16 -15.22 13.01
N HIS A 44 -19.16 -15.60 14.28
CA HIS A 44 -20.14 -15.18 15.26
C HIS A 44 -20.15 -13.66 15.51
N LYS A 45 -21.35 -13.11 15.73
CA LYS A 45 -21.53 -11.73 16.17
C LYS A 45 -21.19 -11.62 17.65
N ILE A 46 -20.05 -10.98 17.93
CA ILE A 46 -19.63 -10.56 19.27
C ILE A 46 -19.40 -9.04 19.29
N GLY A 47 -19.33 -8.43 20.48
CA GLY A 47 -19.08 -7.00 20.60
C GLY A 47 -17.65 -6.60 20.23
N ASP A 48 -16.70 -7.53 20.41
CA ASP A 48 -15.27 -7.33 20.10
C ASP A 48 -15.02 -7.41 18.59
N CYS A 49 -14.05 -6.64 18.09
CA CYS A 49 -13.62 -6.70 16.69
C CYS A 49 -14.76 -6.60 15.66
N ARG A 50 -15.87 -5.94 16.02
CA ARG A 50 -17.08 -5.87 15.18
C ARG A 50 -16.80 -5.27 13.81
N PHE A 51 -15.97 -4.23 13.75
CA PHE A 51 -15.59 -3.57 12.50
C PHE A 51 -14.78 -4.51 11.61
N LYS A 52 -13.73 -5.14 12.16
CA LYS A 52 -12.90 -6.14 11.45
C LYS A 52 -13.69 -7.36 10.98
N ARG A 53 -14.66 -7.84 11.79
CA ARG A 53 -15.62 -8.87 11.32
C ARG A 53 -16.36 -8.43 10.07
N THR A 54 -16.76 -7.16 10.00
CA THR A 54 -17.54 -6.63 8.88
C THR A 54 -16.69 -6.51 7.63
N THR A 55 -15.44 -6.11 7.77
CA THR A 55 -14.50 -6.00 6.64
C THR A 55 -14.11 -7.37 6.11
N VAL A 56 -13.86 -8.38 6.97
CA VAL A 56 -13.68 -9.79 6.54
C VAL A 56 -14.86 -10.29 5.72
N ILE A 57 -16.10 -10.09 6.18
CA ILE A 57 -17.29 -10.56 5.45
C ILE A 57 -17.39 -9.89 4.08
N ARG A 58 -17.11 -8.59 3.99
CA ARG A 58 -17.09 -7.88 2.70
C ARG A 58 -15.99 -8.40 1.79
N ALA A 59 -14.78 -8.60 2.31
CA ALA A 59 -13.67 -9.12 1.52
C ALA A 59 -13.96 -10.53 0.99
N ARG A 60 -14.54 -11.41 1.82
CA ARG A 60 -15.01 -12.74 1.39
C ARG A 60 -16.07 -12.64 0.29
N TYR A 61 -16.97 -11.67 0.40
CA TYR A 61 -17.99 -11.45 -0.61
C TYR A 61 -17.39 -11.02 -1.95
N TYR A 62 -16.49 -10.03 -1.96
CA TYR A 62 -15.83 -9.58 -3.20
C TYR A 62 -14.95 -10.65 -3.83
N ASP A 63 -14.20 -11.41 -3.01
CA ASP A 63 -13.41 -12.54 -3.49
C ASP A 63 -14.30 -13.62 -4.15
N LYS A 64 -15.52 -13.82 -3.64
CA LYS A 64 -16.49 -14.76 -4.21
C LYS A 64 -17.12 -14.26 -5.51
N ILE A 65 -17.52 -12.98 -5.60
CA ILE A 65 -18.25 -12.46 -6.77
C ILE A 65 -17.32 -11.97 -7.89
N GLU A 66 -16.09 -11.60 -7.54
CA GLU A 66 -15.06 -11.11 -8.45
C GLU A 66 -13.70 -11.71 -8.05
N PRO A 67 -13.48 -13.02 -8.28
CA PRO A 67 -12.21 -13.66 -7.94
C PRO A 67 -11.04 -13.01 -8.69
N SER A 68 -10.06 -12.50 -7.94
CA SER A 68 -8.84 -11.91 -8.48
C SER A 68 -7.73 -11.96 -7.43
N GLU A 69 -6.46 -11.93 -7.86
CA GLU A 69 -5.31 -11.89 -6.92
C GLU A 69 -5.36 -10.65 -6.02
N ASP A 70 -5.93 -9.53 -6.49
CA ASP A 70 -6.15 -8.33 -5.67
C ASP A 70 -7.22 -8.53 -4.58
N ASN A 71 -8.37 -9.12 -4.92
CA ASN A 71 -9.40 -9.43 -3.93
C ASN A 71 -8.97 -10.53 -2.96
N GLN A 72 -8.22 -11.53 -3.43
CA GLN A 72 -7.60 -12.55 -2.59
C GLN A 72 -6.61 -11.91 -1.60
N ARG A 73 -5.73 -11.00 -2.05
CA ARG A 73 -4.81 -10.26 -1.18
C ARG A 73 -5.56 -9.38 -0.17
N LYS A 74 -6.65 -8.72 -0.57
CA LYS A 74 -7.50 -7.96 0.38
C LYS A 74 -8.11 -8.88 1.43
N LEU A 75 -8.64 -10.03 1.04
CA LEU A 75 -9.18 -11.01 1.99
C LEU A 75 -8.13 -11.50 2.98
N LEU A 76 -6.92 -11.83 2.52
CA LEU A 76 -5.80 -12.19 3.38
C LEU A 76 -5.47 -11.07 4.40
N ASN A 77 -5.38 -9.81 3.95
CA ASN A 77 -5.13 -8.68 4.87
C ASN A 77 -6.25 -8.54 5.92
N GLU A 78 -7.52 -8.62 5.50
CA GLU A 78 -8.65 -8.47 6.43
C GLU A 78 -8.73 -9.61 7.45
N LEU A 79 -8.37 -10.84 7.04
CA LEU A 79 -8.26 -11.98 7.95
C LEU A 79 -7.13 -11.77 8.97
N ASP A 80 -5.96 -11.32 8.55
CA ASP A 80 -4.80 -11.05 9.42
C ASP A 80 -5.14 -9.98 10.49
N GLU A 81 -5.79 -8.90 10.06
CA GLU A 81 -6.25 -7.84 10.97
C GLU A 81 -7.35 -8.31 11.93
N TYR A 82 -8.23 -9.22 11.48
CA TYR A 82 -9.27 -9.79 12.31
C TYR A 82 -8.70 -10.75 13.36
N GLU A 83 -7.78 -11.63 12.96
CA GLU A 83 -7.04 -12.52 13.86
C GLU A 83 -6.28 -11.73 14.92
N SER A 84 -5.51 -10.72 14.49
CA SER A 84 -4.75 -9.85 15.38
C SER A 84 -5.66 -9.17 16.43
N CYS A 85 -6.82 -8.67 16.00
CA CYS A 85 -7.79 -8.06 16.90
C CYS A 85 -8.34 -9.07 17.93
N LEU A 86 -8.65 -10.30 17.49
CA LEU A 86 -9.18 -11.34 18.36
C LEU A 86 -8.12 -11.84 19.35
N GLU A 87 -6.88 -12.02 18.90
CA GLU A 87 -5.77 -12.57 19.68
C GLU A 87 -5.53 -11.81 20.98
N LEU A 88 -5.48 -10.48 20.90
CA LEU A 88 -5.33 -9.57 22.06
C LEU A 88 -6.34 -9.86 23.18
N THR A 89 -7.48 -10.43 22.80
CA THR A 89 -8.59 -10.66 23.69
C THR A 89 -8.71 -12.11 24.15
N LEU A 90 -7.97 -13.07 23.58
CA LEU A 90 -8.10 -14.51 23.91
C LEU A 90 -7.76 -14.84 25.37
N PHE A 91 -6.79 -14.14 25.95
CA PHE A 91 -6.32 -14.37 27.33
C PHE A 91 -7.25 -13.79 28.41
N MET A 92 -8.23 -12.95 28.03
CA MET A 92 -9.15 -12.35 29.02
C MET A 92 -10.04 -13.41 29.67
N GLN A 93 -10.00 -13.46 31.01
CA GLN A 93 -10.86 -14.32 31.80
C GLN A 93 -12.17 -13.60 32.12
N PHE A 94 -13.29 -14.07 31.57
CA PHE A 94 -14.61 -13.58 31.96
C PHE A 94 -15.17 -14.43 33.11
N THR A 95 -15.38 -13.79 34.26
CA THR A 95 -16.01 -14.40 35.44
C THR A 95 -17.49 -14.73 35.24
N ARG A 96 -18.18 -14.07 34.29
CA ARG A 96 -19.64 -14.23 34.09
C ARG A 96 -20.07 -14.71 32.69
N ASN A 97 -19.34 -14.41 31.62
CA ASN A 97 -19.81 -14.68 30.24
C ASN A 97 -18.92 -15.70 29.50
N LYS A 98 -19.02 -16.97 29.90
CA LYS A 98 -18.27 -18.08 29.30
C LYS A 98 -18.63 -18.29 27.81
N VAL A 99 -19.88 -18.07 27.41
CA VAL A 99 -20.34 -18.21 26.01
C VAL A 99 -19.67 -17.21 25.08
N ARG A 100 -19.48 -15.94 25.51
CA ARG A 100 -18.76 -14.95 24.71
C ARG A 100 -17.29 -15.33 24.51
N LYS A 101 -16.65 -15.90 25.54
CA LYS A 101 -15.27 -16.41 25.43
C LYS A 101 -15.19 -17.54 24.40
N GLN A 102 -16.14 -18.48 24.45
CA GLN A 102 -16.21 -19.58 23.48
C GLN A 102 -16.35 -19.04 22.05
N LYS A 103 -17.32 -18.16 21.78
CA LYS A 103 -17.52 -17.56 20.45
C LYS A 103 -16.30 -16.81 19.90
N ARG A 104 -15.52 -16.19 20.79
CA ARG A 104 -14.28 -15.52 20.41
C ARG A 104 -13.21 -16.52 19.96
N VAL A 105 -13.04 -17.61 20.70
CA VAL A 105 -12.13 -18.70 20.32
C VAL A 105 -12.60 -19.32 19.00
N GLU A 106 -13.90 -19.59 18.85
CA GLU A 106 -14.49 -20.11 17.60
C GLU A 106 -14.21 -19.17 16.42
N ASN A 107 -14.44 -17.86 16.56
CA ASN A 107 -14.13 -16.89 15.51
C ASN A 107 -12.64 -16.86 15.14
N TYR A 108 -11.75 -16.95 16.14
CA TYR A 108 -10.30 -16.96 15.91
C TYR A 108 -9.89 -18.21 15.13
N LEU A 109 -10.39 -19.39 15.53
CA LEU A 109 -10.13 -20.65 14.81
C LEU A 109 -10.73 -20.64 13.40
N THR A 110 -11.92 -20.07 13.22
CA THR A 110 -12.52 -19.89 11.89
C THR A 110 -11.65 -18.99 11.01
N ALA A 111 -11.18 -17.85 11.53
CA ALA A 111 -10.31 -16.94 10.79
C ALA A 111 -9.01 -17.64 10.36
N GLN A 112 -8.36 -18.38 11.27
CA GLN A 112 -7.15 -19.15 10.97
C GLN A 112 -7.38 -20.21 9.89
N LYS A 113 -8.54 -20.88 9.93
CA LYS A 113 -8.90 -21.86 8.91
C LYS A 113 -9.05 -21.19 7.54
N LEU A 114 -9.81 -20.09 7.47
CA LEU A 114 -10.02 -19.34 6.23
C LEU A 114 -8.71 -18.78 5.67
N MET A 115 -7.84 -18.29 6.56
CA MET A 115 -6.49 -17.84 6.20
C MET A 115 -5.70 -18.97 5.55
N GLN A 116 -5.65 -20.16 6.17
CA GLN A 116 -4.92 -21.30 5.61
C GLN A 116 -5.47 -21.76 4.25
N GLU A 117 -6.80 -21.76 4.09
CA GLU A 117 -7.44 -22.06 2.80
C GLU A 117 -6.98 -21.05 1.73
N GLN A 118 -7.04 -19.75 2.03
CA GLN A 118 -6.63 -18.71 1.08
C GLN A 118 -5.14 -18.75 0.75
N LEU A 119 -4.28 -19.06 1.72
CA LEU A 119 -2.85 -19.23 1.51
C LEU A 119 -2.53 -20.43 0.62
N LEU A 120 -3.31 -21.51 0.71
CA LEU A 120 -3.16 -22.66 -0.20
C LEU A 120 -3.54 -22.30 -1.63
N GLU A 121 -4.62 -21.53 -1.81
CA GLU A 121 -5.06 -21.04 -3.12
C GLU A 121 -4.08 -20.05 -3.75
N SER A 122 -3.39 -19.26 -2.92
CA SER A 122 -2.44 -18.23 -3.36
C SER A 122 -1.08 -18.80 -3.82
N LYS A 123 -0.84 -20.11 -3.65
CA LYS A 123 0.45 -20.73 -3.98
C LYS A 123 0.77 -20.60 -5.46
N GLY A 124 1.95 -20.06 -5.77
CA GLY A 124 2.43 -19.90 -7.14
C GLY A 124 1.86 -18.68 -7.87
N THR A 125 1.25 -17.75 -7.13
CA THR A 125 0.85 -16.42 -7.64
C THR A 125 1.93 -15.78 -8.51
N GLN A 126 1.50 -15.06 -9.55
CA GLN A 126 2.37 -14.24 -10.37
C GLN A 126 2.14 -12.73 -10.13
N ASP A 127 1.14 -12.37 -9.33
CA ASP A 127 0.93 -11.00 -8.89
C ASP A 127 2.00 -10.57 -7.88
N PRO A 128 2.78 -9.51 -8.17
CA PRO A 128 3.85 -9.08 -7.28
C PRO A 128 3.35 -8.62 -5.90
N MET A 129 2.15 -8.04 -5.81
CA MET A 129 1.64 -7.53 -4.52
C MET A 129 1.19 -8.66 -3.59
N LEU A 130 0.55 -9.70 -4.12
CA LEU A 130 0.23 -10.92 -3.38
C LEU A 130 1.51 -11.68 -3.04
N ALA A 131 2.46 -11.78 -3.98
CA ALA A 131 3.75 -12.38 -3.72
C ALA A 131 4.51 -11.67 -2.58
N TYR A 132 4.46 -10.34 -2.54
CA TYR A 132 5.01 -9.54 -1.43
C TYR A 132 4.35 -9.88 -0.09
N TYR A 133 3.02 -10.02 -0.04
CA TYR A 133 2.30 -10.42 1.16
C TYR A 133 2.75 -11.80 1.64
N LEU A 134 2.74 -12.80 0.77
CA LEU A 134 3.12 -14.18 1.11
C LEU A 134 4.56 -14.27 1.63
N TRP A 135 5.48 -13.54 1.02
CA TRP A 135 6.86 -13.51 1.47
C TRP A 135 7.00 -12.82 2.84
N THR A 136 6.46 -11.61 3.00
CA THR A 136 6.69 -10.80 4.21
C THR A 136 5.92 -11.30 5.43
N ARG A 137 4.75 -11.92 5.24
CA ARG A 137 3.92 -12.45 6.33
C ARG A 137 4.14 -13.94 6.60
N HIS A 138 4.44 -14.72 5.58
CA HIS A 138 4.50 -16.18 5.67
C HIS A 138 5.83 -16.79 5.22
N GLN A 139 6.86 -15.97 4.98
CA GLN A 139 8.21 -16.42 4.64
C GLN A 139 8.29 -17.28 3.37
N ASP A 140 7.35 -17.10 2.43
CA ASP A 140 7.38 -17.80 1.15
C ASP A 140 8.52 -17.26 0.27
N LEU A 141 9.61 -18.03 0.19
CA LEU A 141 10.80 -17.66 -0.58
C LEU A 141 10.58 -17.73 -2.10
N LYS A 142 9.62 -18.51 -2.59
CA LYS A 142 9.28 -18.53 -4.03
C LYS A 142 8.50 -17.27 -4.39
N ALA A 143 7.58 -16.85 -3.52
CA ALA A 143 6.88 -15.58 -3.67
C ALA A 143 7.84 -14.39 -3.65
N ARG A 144 8.92 -14.45 -2.84
CA ARG A 144 9.99 -13.44 -2.88
C ARG A 144 10.59 -13.29 -4.27
N GLU A 145 10.88 -14.40 -4.97
CA GLU A 145 11.44 -14.36 -6.33
C GLU A 145 10.48 -13.68 -7.32
N VAL A 146 9.18 -14.00 -7.23
CA VAL A 146 8.14 -13.34 -8.05
C VAL A 146 8.12 -11.84 -7.79
N PHE A 147 8.07 -11.42 -6.52
CA PHE A 147 8.08 -10.01 -6.15
C PHE A 147 9.32 -9.29 -6.68
N LEU A 148 10.52 -9.81 -6.44
CA LEU A 148 11.77 -9.18 -6.87
C LEU A 148 11.90 -9.11 -8.40
N SER A 149 11.36 -10.10 -9.13
CA SER A 149 11.35 -10.06 -10.60
C SER A 149 10.53 -8.89 -11.17
N ALA A 150 9.61 -8.31 -10.40
CA ALA A 150 8.87 -7.12 -10.81
C ALA A 150 9.74 -5.85 -10.80
N ALA A 151 10.83 -5.82 -10.04
CA ALA A 151 11.73 -4.66 -10.00
C ALA A 151 12.42 -4.40 -11.35
N THR A 152 12.64 -5.45 -12.15
CA THR A 152 13.32 -5.36 -13.46
C THR A 152 12.36 -5.02 -14.60
N LYS A 153 11.06 -4.92 -14.32
CA LYS A 153 10.04 -4.66 -15.33
C LYS A 153 9.78 -3.16 -15.46
N GLU A 154 9.91 -2.63 -16.67
CA GLU A 154 9.72 -1.20 -16.95
C GLU A 154 8.24 -0.79 -16.95
N ASP A 155 7.33 -1.73 -17.23
CA ASP A 155 5.88 -1.55 -17.33
C ASP A 155 5.15 -1.55 -15.98
N VAL A 156 5.85 -1.76 -14.86
CA VAL A 156 5.27 -1.65 -13.53
C VAL A 156 4.99 -0.19 -13.21
N THR A 157 3.69 0.15 -13.12
CA THR A 157 3.20 1.52 -12.87
C THR A 157 2.47 1.68 -11.54
N ASP A 158 2.12 0.61 -10.82
CA ASP A 158 1.50 0.72 -9.49
C ASP A 158 2.51 1.35 -8.52
N THR A 159 2.24 2.61 -8.15
CA THR A 159 3.06 3.41 -7.25
C THR A 159 3.34 2.71 -5.91
N ARG A 160 2.35 2.01 -5.34
CA ARG A 160 2.51 1.31 -4.05
C ARG A 160 3.44 0.11 -4.18
N LEU A 161 3.35 -0.61 -5.30
CA LEU A 161 4.26 -1.70 -5.61
C LEU A 161 5.69 -1.16 -5.81
N LEU A 162 5.85 -0.04 -6.52
CA LEU A 162 7.16 0.58 -6.73
C LEU A 162 7.82 0.99 -5.40
N PHE A 163 7.10 1.64 -4.48
CA PHE A 163 7.65 1.98 -3.16
C PHE A 163 8.10 0.75 -2.36
N LYS A 164 7.32 -0.34 -2.40
CA LYS A 164 7.69 -1.61 -1.76
C LYS A 164 8.94 -2.22 -2.39
N LEU A 165 9.01 -2.25 -3.73
CA LEU A 165 10.17 -2.77 -4.46
C LEU A 165 11.43 -1.96 -4.15
N ALA A 166 11.33 -0.63 -4.17
CA ALA A 166 12.44 0.27 -3.83
C ALA A 166 12.93 0.04 -2.39
N THR A 167 12.00 -0.02 -1.43
CA THR A 167 12.31 -0.27 -0.01
C THR A 167 13.07 -1.58 0.19
N VAL A 168 12.63 -2.65 -0.48
CA VAL A 168 13.28 -3.96 -0.38
C VAL A 168 14.66 -3.96 -1.07
N ASN A 169 14.78 -3.31 -2.22
CA ASN A 169 16.05 -3.24 -2.96
C ASN A 169 17.08 -2.32 -2.30
N ALA A 170 16.67 -1.39 -1.43
CA ALA A 170 17.56 -0.38 -0.84
C ALA A 170 18.79 -0.97 -0.13
N GLN A 171 18.68 -2.18 0.44
CA GLN A 171 19.80 -2.85 1.09
C GLN A 171 20.75 -3.56 0.13
N SER A 172 20.25 -4.11 -0.97
CA SER A 172 21.02 -4.96 -1.89
C SER A 172 21.55 -4.23 -3.11
N ASP A 173 20.76 -3.32 -3.66
CA ASP A 173 21.10 -2.48 -4.81
C ASP A 173 20.56 -1.06 -4.57
N PRO A 174 21.32 -0.22 -3.83
CA PRO A 174 20.89 1.13 -3.50
C PRO A 174 20.67 2.02 -4.72
N GLN A 175 21.41 1.80 -5.81
CA GLN A 175 21.26 2.58 -7.04
C GLN A 175 19.93 2.24 -7.72
N GLN A 176 19.63 0.95 -7.87
CA GLN A 176 18.36 0.51 -8.44
C GLN A 176 17.18 0.94 -7.55
N ALA A 177 17.34 0.86 -6.23
CA ALA A 177 16.33 1.34 -5.29
C ALA A 177 16.02 2.83 -5.50
N LEU A 178 17.03 3.70 -5.63
CA LEU A 178 16.81 5.11 -5.94
C LEU A 178 16.09 5.32 -7.26
N THR A 179 16.47 4.59 -8.31
CA THR A 179 15.79 4.66 -9.61
C THR A 179 14.31 4.29 -9.47
N ILE A 180 13.98 3.26 -8.69
CA ILE A 180 12.59 2.85 -8.45
C ILE A 180 11.86 3.88 -7.59
N PHE A 181 12.49 4.43 -6.53
CA PHE A 181 11.90 5.49 -5.71
C PHE A 181 11.53 6.71 -6.54
N TYR A 182 12.46 7.23 -7.36
CA TYR A 182 12.19 8.39 -8.21
C TYR A 182 11.10 8.11 -9.25
N ARG A 183 11.02 6.87 -9.78
CA ARG A 183 9.91 6.44 -10.63
C ARG A 183 8.57 6.46 -9.87
N ALA A 184 8.54 5.94 -8.64
CA ALA A 184 7.34 5.95 -7.80
C ALA A 184 6.89 7.39 -7.47
N LEU A 185 7.83 8.26 -7.08
CA LEU A 185 7.58 9.67 -6.78
C LEU A 185 7.03 10.43 -7.99
N LYS A 186 7.54 10.16 -9.19
CA LYS A 186 7.03 10.74 -10.44
C LYS A 186 5.61 10.27 -10.79
N SER A 187 5.26 9.05 -10.39
CA SER A 187 3.91 8.49 -10.59
C SER A 187 2.92 8.88 -9.48
N SER A 188 3.40 9.45 -8.37
CA SER A 188 2.56 9.84 -7.23
C SER A 188 1.81 11.13 -7.53
N GLN A 189 0.53 11.18 -7.18
CA GLN A 189 -0.34 12.35 -7.45
C GLN A 189 -0.42 13.33 -6.28
N SER A 190 -0.11 12.87 -5.08
CA SER A 190 -0.12 13.67 -3.86
C SER A 190 0.82 13.07 -2.80
N LEU A 191 1.01 13.78 -1.68
CA LEU A 191 1.88 13.32 -0.59
C LEU A 191 1.31 12.08 0.10
N GLU A 192 -0.02 11.94 0.17
CA GLU A 192 -0.70 10.81 0.82
C GLU A 192 -0.45 9.46 0.13
N GLU A 193 -0.02 9.46 -1.14
CA GLU A 193 0.36 8.26 -1.87
C GLU A 193 1.79 7.79 -1.56
N ILE A 194 2.61 8.65 -0.96
CA ILE A 194 4.02 8.42 -0.66
C ILE A 194 4.13 7.91 0.78
N PRO A 195 4.62 6.68 1.01
CA PRO A 195 4.86 6.23 2.38
C PRO A 195 5.88 7.15 3.07
N HIS A 196 5.55 7.67 4.26
CA HIS A 196 6.43 8.60 5.03
C HIS A 196 7.87 8.08 5.17
N SER A 197 8.05 6.78 5.40
CA SER A 197 9.38 6.15 5.51
C SER A 197 10.24 6.28 4.24
N SER A 198 9.65 6.53 3.07
CA SER A 198 10.37 6.66 1.79
C SER A 198 11.38 7.79 1.83
N TYR A 199 11.03 8.94 2.42
CA TYR A 199 11.92 10.10 2.54
C TYR A 199 13.18 9.75 3.35
N ALA A 200 12.99 9.13 4.51
CA ALA A 200 14.07 8.70 5.38
C ALA A 200 14.95 7.61 4.73
N ILE A 201 14.36 6.68 3.97
CA ILE A 201 15.13 5.67 3.23
C ILE A 201 15.98 6.31 2.13
N ILE A 202 15.41 7.21 1.32
CA ILE A 202 16.15 7.91 0.26
C ILE A 202 17.30 8.74 0.86
N MET A 203 17.02 9.49 1.94
CA MET A 203 18.03 10.20 2.72
C MET A 203 19.15 9.27 3.18
N THR A 204 18.79 8.12 3.75
CA THR A 204 19.75 7.13 4.25
C THR A 204 20.64 6.59 3.13
N ILE A 205 20.07 6.30 1.95
CA ILE A 205 20.84 5.85 0.79
C ILE A 205 21.89 6.89 0.42
N PHE A 206 21.51 8.17 0.27
CA PHE A 206 22.47 9.23 -0.06
C PHE A 206 23.53 9.45 1.03
N TYR A 207 23.13 9.38 2.30
CA TYR A 207 24.04 9.54 3.42
C TYR A 207 25.10 8.45 3.43
N GLN A 208 24.69 7.18 3.26
CA GLN A 208 25.60 6.03 3.23
C GLN A 208 26.60 6.11 2.06
N HIS A 209 26.21 6.72 0.94
CA HIS A 209 27.06 6.93 -0.23
C HIS A 209 27.76 8.30 -0.22
N LYS A 210 27.84 8.96 0.94
CA LYS A 210 28.56 10.23 1.16
C LYS A 210 28.09 11.39 0.27
N GLN A 211 26.87 11.30 -0.27
CA GLN A 211 26.20 12.37 -1.01
C GLN A 211 25.37 13.22 -0.05
N PHE A 212 26.08 13.85 0.89
CA PHE A 212 25.47 14.54 2.03
C PHE A 212 24.56 15.71 1.65
N GLU A 213 24.78 16.37 0.50
CA GLU A 213 23.89 17.43 0.02
C GLU A 213 22.51 16.89 -0.37
N GLU A 214 22.45 15.77 -1.10
CA GLU A 214 21.17 15.11 -1.40
C GLU A 214 20.55 14.51 -0.14
N ALA A 215 21.36 13.92 0.74
CA ALA A 215 20.89 13.42 2.02
C ALA A 215 20.24 14.53 2.85
N TYR A 216 20.81 15.73 2.86
CA TYR A 216 20.26 16.89 3.57
C TYR A 216 18.92 17.34 2.98
N VAL A 217 18.81 17.42 1.65
CA VAL A 217 17.54 17.74 0.97
C VAL A 217 16.44 16.74 1.37
N TRP A 218 16.72 15.44 1.29
CA TRP A 218 15.74 14.42 1.64
C TRP A 218 15.48 14.30 3.15
N ALA A 219 16.43 14.70 4.00
CA ALA A 219 16.23 14.83 5.43
C ALA A 219 15.19 15.91 5.78
N LEU A 220 15.26 17.07 5.11
CA LEU A 220 14.28 18.14 5.29
C LEU A 220 12.86 17.69 4.91
N LEU A 221 12.72 16.94 3.81
CA LEU A 221 11.43 16.37 3.43
C LEU A 221 10.94 15.34 4.44
N ALA A 222 11.84 14.55 5.01
CA ALA A 222 11.49 13.56 6.02
C ALA A 222 11.04 14.22 7.34
N GLU A 223 11.69 15.30 7.78
CA GLU A 223 11.25 16.06 8.96
C GLU A 223 9.91 16.77 8.75
N GLU A 224 9.68 17.35 7.57
CA GLU A 224 8.41 18.03 7.26
C GLU A 224 7.21 17.07 7.28
N GLU A 225 7.43 15.81 6.88
CA GLU A 225 6.38 14.78 6.79
C GLU A 225 6.29 13.90 8.05
N ASP A 226 7.15 14.11 9.04
CA ASP A 226 7.13 13.43 10.35
C ASP A 226 6.42 14.32 11.40
N GLU A 227 5.09 14.43 11.27
CA GLU A 227 4.25 15.28 12.13
C GLU A 227 4.35 14.93 13.63
N GLU A 228 4.71 13.68 13.96
CA GLU A 228 4.76 13.17 15.33
C GLU A 228 6.18 13.16 15.93
N ASP A 229 7.20 13.59 15.17
CA ASP A 229 8.63 13.51 15.56
C ASP A 229 9.01 12.09 16.00
N GLU A 230 8.50 11.07 15.28
CA GLU A 230 8.74 9.66 15.59
C GLU A 230 10.20 9.27 15.30
N PHE A 231 10.81 9.91 14.29
CA PHE A 231 12.16 9.62 13.82
C PHE A 231 13.00 10.89 13.70
N PRO A 232 13.43 11.50 14.84
CA PRO A 232 14.18 12.76 14.82
C PRO A 232 15.47 12.64 14.02
N ILE A 233 15.67 13.56 13.06
CA ILE A 233 16.84 13.58 12.19
C ILE A 233 17.83 14.62 12.67
N ASN A 234 19.10 14.23 12.84
CA ASN A 234 20.15 15.19 13.16
C ASN A 234 20.68 15.88 11.89
N LEU A 235 19.98 16.93 11.44
CA LEU A 235 20.38 17.76 10.30
C LEU A 235 21.82 18.30 10.40
N GLU A 236 22.22 18.74 11.60
CA GLU A 236 23.56 19.30 11.84
C GLU A 236 24.66 18.27 11.55
N LEU A 237 24.43 17.00 11.92
CA LEU A 237 25.35 15.91 11.65
C LEU A 237 25.52 15.68 10.13
N ILE A 238 24.45 15.81 9.35
CA ILE A 238 24.51 15.71 7.88
C ILE A 238 25.34 16.86 7.29
N LEU A 239 25.12 18.09 7.76
CA LEU A 239 25.88 19.28 7.34
C LEU A 239 27.38 19.19 7.69
N LYS A 240 27.70 18.45 8.76
CA LYS A 240 29.06 18.09 9.18
C LYS A 240 29.59 16.81 8.52
N LYS A 241 28.87 16.22 7.55
CA LYS A 241 29.24 14.98 6.86
C LYS A 241 29.49 13.79 7.81
N GLY A 242 28.74 13.71 8.89
CA GLY A 242 28.86 12.67 9.91
C GLY A 242 29.95 12.89 10.95
N ILE A 243 30.63 14.04 10.94
CA ILE A 243 31.71 14.34 11.90
C ILE A 243 31.12 15.04 13.13
N VAL A 244 31.13 14.35 14.27
CA VAL A 244 30.51 14.84 15.53
C VAL A 244 31.16 16.13 16.05
N SER A 245 32.49 16.21 16.01
CA SER A 245 33.28 17.32 16.55
C SER A 245 34.08 18.02 15.46
N GLY A 246 33.38 18.64 14.53
CA GLY A 246 33.96 19.42 13.42
C GLY A 246 33.05 20.57 12.97
N ASP A 247 33.62 21.48 12.18
CA ASP A 247 32.87 22.58 11.57
C ASP A 247 31.92 22.06 10.49
N LYS A 248 30.86 22.83 10.24
CA LYS A 248 29.97 22.61 9.10
C LYS A 248 30.75 22.67 7.79
N VAL A 249 30.66 21.59 7.01
CA VAL A 249 31.40 21.43 5.75
C VAL A 249 30.55 21.84 4.56
N ILE A 250 29.24 21.57 4.61
CA ILE A 250 28.28 21.98 3.58
C ILE A 250 27.95 23.46 3.79
N ARG A 251 28.26 24.31 2.80
CA ARG A 251 28.13 25.77 2.92
C ARG A 251 26.96 26.36 2.12
N ASN A 252 26.35 25.55 1.26
CA ASN A 252 25.22 25.92 0.39
C ASN A 252 23.86 25.53 0.99
N GLU A 253 23.72 25.57 2.32
CA GLU A 253 22.50 25.15 3.03
C GLU A 253 21.25 25.83 2.50
N VAL A 254 21.27 27.16 2.33
CA VAL A 254 20.12 27.92 1.81
C VAL A 254 19.67 27.39 0.45
N GLN A 255 20.60 27.08 -0.45
CA GLN A 255 20.26 26.51 -1.76
C GLN A 255 19.68 25.09 -1.65
N LEU A 256 20.08 24.32 -0.63
CA LEU A 256 19.53 22.98 -0.40
C LEU A 256 18.14 23.04 0.22
N GLU A 257 17.89 24.01 1.11
CA GLU A 257 16.56 24.30 1.64
C GLU A 257 15.59 24.73 0.53
N ASP A 258 16.02 25.64 -0.35
CA ASP A 258 15.25 26.05 -1.54
C ASP A 258 14.91 24.84 -2.44
N LYS A 259 15.88 23.93 -2.60
CA LYS A 259 15.69 22.69 -3.37
C LYS A 259 14.71 21.74 -2.68
N ALA A 260 14.78 21.58 -1.37
CA ALA A 260 13.84 20.77 -0.60
C ALA A 260 12.41 21.31 -0.70
N GLU A 261 12.23 22.62 -0.54
CA GLU A 261 10.92 23.27 -0.69
C GLU A 261 10.37 23.10 -2.12
N TYR A 262 11.24 23.19 -3.13
CA TYR A 262 10.87 22.92 -4.51
C TYR A 262 10.39 21.48 -4.72
N TYR A 263 11.13 20.49 -4.19
CA TYR A 263 10.73 19.08 -4.27
C TYR A 263 9.39 18.83 -3.56
N TYR A 264 9.22 19.37 -2.36
CA TYR A 264 7.97 19.28 -1.61
C TYR A 264 6.77 19.81 -2.43
N LYS A 265 6.90 21.00 -3.03
CA LYS A 265 5.85 21.59 -3.89
C LYS A 265 5.52 20.71 -5.10
N LEU A 266 6.53 20.09 -5.71
CA LEU A 266 6.31 19.19 -6.84
C LEU A 266 5.60 17.90 -6.43
N LEU A 267 6.00 17.28 -5.32
CA LEU A 267 5.37 16.06 -4.80
C LEU A 267 3.91 16.33 -4.39
N LYS A 268 3.67 17.42 -3.65
CA LYS A 268 2.33 17.87 -3.25
C LYS A 268 1.39 18.15 -4.41
N SER A 269 1.94 18.56 -5.56
CA SER A 269 1.14 18.85 -6.77
C SER A 269 1.12 17.71 -7.79
N GLY A 270 1.75 16.56 -7.50
CA GLY A 270 1.84 15.42 -8.41
C GLY A 270 2.63 15.71 -9.69
N LYS A 271 3.61 16.62 -9.62
CA LYS A 271 4.41 17.12 -10.75
C LYS A 271 5.90 16.82 -10.63
N PHE A 272 6.28 15.95 -9.69
CA PHE A 272 7.67 15.54 -9.52
C PHE A 272 8.18 14.83 -10.77
N ASN A 273 9.28 15.31 -11.35
CA ASN A 273 9.82 14.79 -12.61
C ASN A 273 11.36 14.72 -12.62
N GLU A 274 11.96 14.72 -11.43
CA GLU A 274 13.40 14.59 -11.29
C GLU A 274 13.86 13.16 -11.59
N GLN A 275 15.11 13.03 -12.00
CA GLN A 275 15.75 11.72 -12.19
C GLN A 275 16.62 11.39 -10.98
N ALA A 276 16.68 10.10 -10.64
CA ALA A 276 17.57 9.64 -9.59
C ALA A 276 19.04 9.96 -9.98
N PRO A 277 19.79 10.68 -9.13
CA PRO A 277 21.22 10.88 -9.36
C PRO A 277 21.98 9.56 -9.23
N ILE A 278 23.15 9.50 -9.87
CA ILE A 278 24.06 8.36 -9.77
C ILE A 278 24.80 8.42 -8.43
N LEU A 279 24.82 7.31 -7.70
CA LEU A 279 25.56 7.11 -6.46
C LEU A 279 27.06 7.08 -6.74
N LYS A 280 27.85 7.65 -5.82
CA LYS A 280 29.32 7.75 -5.92
C LYS A 280 30.04 6.69 -5.10
#